data_AF-A0AAU6C045-F1
#
_entry.id   AF-A0AAU6C045-F1
#
_cell.length_a   1.000
_cell.length_b   1.000
_cell.length_c   1.000
_cell.angle_alpha   90.00
_cell.angle_beta   90.00
_cell.angle_gamma   90.00
#
_symmetry.space_group_name_H-M   'P 1'
#
loop_
_entity.id
_entity.type
_entity.pdbx_description
1 polymer ?
#
loop_
_entity_poly.entity_id
_entity_poly.type
_entity_poly.pdbx_seq_one_letter_code
_entity_poly.pdbx_strand_id
1 'polypeptide(L)'
;MAFTANAVIPVEELIAAAHELSVTGRWERASRLLDACTADEPDLRARVARAAAQVALEQDWFAGTDTATARIEAAEKEFPGGDWDVDFARLRNTYRRLLVVDGRLRLGPDGKDPEALASLLREAAALRDGAPDEGRRGWAEMYLGLITDNHFADLANAPSHYASALRAAESGDDPLLAREALRHLGDHDHDAGDHDLALDRWRRATTLGAGAGTVPGTLSQQLLLAVLARDSGDEAGARALATEIARWAEAVGAPRLAAQARDFLAGVDPTAPPSENGS
;
A
#
# COMPACT_ATOMS: atom_id res chain seq x y z
N MET A 1 -18.18 17.33 32.72
CA MET A 1 -19.12 16.32 32.17
C MET A 1 -19.00 16.38 30.67
N ALA A 2 -18.55 15.30 30.01
CA ALA A 2 -18.65 15.20 28.57
C ALA A 2 -20.08 14.79 28.23
N PHE A 3 -20.81 15.61 27.48
CA PHE A 3 -22.11 15.23 26.94
C PHE A 3 -21.88 14.32 25.73
N THR A 4 -22.31 13.07 25.81
CA THR A 4 -22.31 12.16 24.65
C THR A 4 -23.63 12.32 23.91
N ALA A 5 -23.56 12.80 22.66
CA ALA A 5 -24.69 12.80 21.75
C ALA A 5 -24.63 11.52 20.90
N ASN A 6 -25.73 10.76 20.85
CA ASN A 6 -25.84 9.59 19.97
C ASN A 6 -26.46 10.02 18.64
N ALA A 7 -25.84 9.60 17.53
CA ALA A 7 -26.35 9.83 16.19
C ALA A 7 -26.48 8.49 15.45
N VAL A 8 -27.54 8.34 14.67
CA VAL A 8 -27.75 7.18 13.80
C VAL A 8 -27.34 7.60 12.39
N ILE A 9 -26.43 6.83 11.79
CA ILE A 9 -25.90 7.07 10.45
C ILE A 9 -25.91 5.75 9.66
N PRO A 10 -26.08 5.78 8.33
CA PRO A 10 -25.89 4.58 7.51
C PRO A 10 -24.46 4.04 7.64
N VAL A 11 -24.32 2.72 7.77
CA VAL A 11 -22.98 2.09 7.92
C VAL A 11 -22.08 2.35 6.72
N GLU A 12 -22.66 2.41 5.52
CA GLU A 12 -21.91 2.65 4.28
C GLU A 12 -21.33 4.06 4.24
N GLU A 13 -22.08 5.06 4.71
CA GLU A 13 -21.60 6.45 4.81
C GLU A 13 -20.49 6.58 5.86
N LEU A 14 -20.62 5.85 6.99
CA LEU A 14 -19.58 5.77 8.00
C LEU A 14 -18.28 5.18 7.43
N ILE A 15 -18.37 4.06 6.72
CA ILE A 15 -17.23 3.36 6.12
C ILE A 15 -16.61 4.23 5.03
N ALA A 16 -17.40 4.85 4.16
CA ALA A 16 -16.92 5.77 3.13
C ALA A 16 -16.14 6.94 3.75
N ALA A 17 -16.68 7.57 4.80
CA ALA A 17 -15.98 8.64 5.51
C ALA A 17 -14.67 8.16 6.17
N ALA A 18 -14.66 6.95 6.74
CA ALA A 18 -13.45 6.36 7.30
C ALA A 18 -12.39 6.10 6.22
N HIS A 19 -12.79 5.62 5.04
CA HIS A 19 -11.89 5.41 3.91
C HIS A 19 -11.34 6.72 3.37
N GLU A 20 -12.15 7.76 3.19
CA GLU A 20 -11.69 9.10 2.77
C GLU A 20 -10.67 9.68 3.76
N LEU A 21 -10.91 9.51 5.06
CA LEU A 21 -9.95 9.87 6.09
C LEU A 21 -8.66 9.03 5.98
N SER A 22 -8.77 7.73 5.72
CA SER A 22 -7.62 6.83 5.58
C SER A 22 -6.72 7.21 4.41
N VAL A 23 -7.29 7.36 3.21
CA VAL A 23 -6.52 7.67 1.98
C VAL A 23 -5.86 9.06 2.04
N THR A 24 -6.37 9.96 2.88
CA THR A 24 -5.78 11.29 3.13
C THR A 24 -4.79 11.32 4.30
N GLY A 25 -4.46 10.16 4.88
CA GLY A 25 -3.50 10.02 5.98
C GLY A 25 -4.07 10.35 7.37
N ARG A 26 -5.39 10.45 7.53
CA ARG A 26 -6.06 10.73 8.81
C ARG A 26 -6.47 9.44 9.53
N TRP A 27 -5.60 8.44 9.54
CA TRP A 27 -5.88 7.09 10.06
C TRP A 27 -6.38 7.07 11.49
N GLU A 28 -5.77 7.82 12.41
CA GLU A 28 -6.25 7.83 13.80
C GLU A 28 -7.68 8.35 13.92
N ARG A 29 -8.08 9.28 13.05
CA ARG A 29 -9.45 9.80 13.02
C ARG A 29 -10.41 8.78 12.40
N ALA A 30 -9.99 8.11 11.33
CA ALA A 30 -10.73 7.01 10.73
C ALA A 30 -10.96 5.86 11.74
N SER A 31 -9.90 5.42 12.42
CA SER A 31 -9.96 4.40 13.47
C SER A 31 -10.89 4.80 14.61
N ARG A 32 -10.77 6.03 15.14
CA ARG A 32 -11.70 6.52 16.17
C ARG A 32 -13.16 6.58 15.70
N LEU A 33 -13.38 6.94 14.44
CA LEU A 33 -14.72 7.00 13.84
C LEU A 33 -15.35 5.59 13.78
N LEU A 34 -14.58 4.59 13.35
CA LEU A 34 -15.02 3.20 13.29
C LEU A 34 -15.20 2.59 14.70
N ASP A 35 -14.29 2.89 15.64
CA ASP A 35 -14.33 2.38 17.02
C ASP A 35 -15.49 2.97 17.83
N ALA A 36 -15.97 4.16 17.45
CA ALA A 36 -17.15 4.78 18.06
C ALA A 36 -18.47 4.18 17.55
N CYS A 37 -18.45 3.39 16.48
CA CYS A 37 -19.62 2.74 15.95
C CYS A 37 -20.04 1.56 16.81
N THR A 38 -21.34 1.45 17.06
CA THR A 38 -21.96 0.26 17.65
C THR A 38 -23.03 -0.23 16.69
N ALA A 39 -23.07 -1.53 16.44
CA ALA A 39 -24.06 -2.16 15.58
C ALA A 39 -24.54 -3.48 16.19
N ASP A 40 -25.85 -3.63 16.32
CA ASP A 40 -26.46 -4.83 16.90
C ASP A 40 -26.54 -5.97 15.87
N GLU A 41 -26.66 -5.63 14.59
CA GLU A 41 -26.73 -6.59 13.50
C GLU A 41 -25.34 -7.17 13.17
N PRO A 42 -25.18 -8.51 13.12
CA PRO A 42 -23.90 -9.14 12.82
C PRO A 42 -23.27 -8.69 11.49
N ASP A 43 -24.07 -8.57 10.42
CA ASP A 43 -23.58 -8.14 9.11
C ASP A 43 -22.97 -6.73 9.15
N LEU A 44 -23.62 -5.79 9.85
CA LEU A 44 -23.13 -4.43 10.00
C LEU A 44 -21.83 -4.37 10.81
N ARG A 45 -21.73 -5.17 11.89
CA ARG A 45 -20.46 -5.28 12.66
C ARG A 45 -19.34 -5.82 11.79
N ALA A 46 -19.61 -6.84 10.99
CA ALA A 46 -18.63 -7.46 10.12
C ALA A 46 -18.07 -6.45 9.09
N ARG A 47 -18.94 -5.62 8.48
CA ARG A 47 -18.51 -4.56 7.56
C ARG A 47 -17.63 -3.51 8.23
N VAL A 48 -18.00 -3.05 9.43
CA VAL A 48 -17.20 -2.09 10.21
C VAL A 48 -15.84 -2.69 10.60
N ALA A 49 -15.82 -3.97 11.03
CA ALA A 49 -14.58 -4.65 11.39
C ALA A 49 -13.63 -4.81 10.19
N ARG A 50 -14.17 -5.12 9.00
CA ARG A 50 -13.42 -5.16 7.74
C ARG A 50 -12.80 -3.80 7.41
N ALA A 51 -13.59 -2.73 7.45
CA ALA A 51 -13.10 -1.37 7.20
C ALA A 51 -12.00 -0.98 8.22
N ALA A 52 -12.16 -1.36 9.48
CA ALA A 52 -11.17 -1.12 10.53
C ALA A 52 -9.84 -1.84 10.27
N ALA A 53 -9.88 -3.07 9.74
CA ALA A 53 -8.68 -3.80 9.32
C ALA A 53 -7.97 -3.11 8.14
N GLN A 54 -8.73 -2.62 7.16
CA GLN A 54 -8.18 -1.90 5.99
C GLN A 54 -7.51 -0.58 6.39
N VAL A 55 -8.15 0.23 7.25
CA VAL A 55 -7.57 1.47 7.78
C VAL A 55 -6.27 1.19 8.55
N ALA A 56 -6.27 0.17 9.40
CA ALA A 56 -5.09 -0.20 10.18
C ALA A 56 -3.92 -0.67 9.31
N LEU A 57 -4.20 -1.40 8.21
CA LEU A 57 -3.18 -1.78 7.24
C LEU A 57 -2.50 -0.57 6.59
N GLU A 58 -3.28 0.41 6.14
CA GLU A 58 -2.73 1.63 5.54
C GLU A 58 -1.89 2.43 6.55
N GLN A 59 -2.40 2.55 7.78
CA GLN A 59 -1.67 3.19 8.87
C GLN A 59 -0.33 2.50 9.14
N ASP A 60 -0.34 1.17 9.21
CA ASP A 60 0.87 0.37 9.44
C ASP A 60 1.89 0.53 8.31
N TRP A 61 1.45 0.71 7.05
CA TRP A 61 2.34 1.01 5.93
C TRP A 61 3.03 2.36 6.06
N PHE A 62 2.25 3.44 6.21
CA PHE A 62 2.78 4.81 6.10
C PHE A 62 3.21 5.44 7.42
N ALA A 63 2.52 5.14 8.52
CA ALA A 63 2.87 5.62 9.85
C ALA A 63 3.79 4.67 10.60
N GLY A 64 3.81 3.40 10.21
CA GLY A 64 4.73 2.43 10.77
C GLY A 64 4.34 1.84 12.11
N THR A 65 3.06 1.88 12.41
CA THR A 65 2.43 1.21 13.54
C THR A 65 2.38 -0.32 13.35
N ASP A 66 1.87 -1.03 14.35
CA ASP A 66 1.60 -2.47 14.29
C ASP A 66 0.20 -2.76 14.85
N THR A 67 -0.81 -2.24 14.16
CA THR A 67 -2.22 -2.27 14.59
C THR A 67 -3.07 -3.20 13.74
N ALA A 68 -2.64 -3.53 12.52
CA ALA A 68 -3.43 -4.30 11.57
C ALA A 68 -3.72 -5.71 12.05
N THR A 69 -2.74 -6.42 12.65
CA THR A 69 -2.91 -7.81 13.10
C THR A 69 -4.14 -7.98 13.99
N ALA A 70 -4.25 -7.18 15.06
CA ALA A 70 -5.38 -7.28 15.99
C ALA A 70 -6.73 -6.92 15.33
N ARG A 71 -6.72 -5.99 14.37
CA ARG A 71 -7.94 -5.58 13.64
C ARG A 71 -8.38 -6.64 12.63
N ILE A 72 -7.43 -7.30 11.97
CA ILE A 72 -7.69 -8.43 11.06
C ILE A 72 -8.26 -9.60 11.85
N GLU A 73 -7.65 -9.99 12.98
CA GLU A 73 -8.18 -11.05 13.86
C GLU A 73 -9.60 -10.74 14.39
N ALA A 74 -9.91 -9.46 14.62
CA ALA A 74 -11.26 -9.05 14.99
C ALA A 74 -12.24 -9.19 13.82
N ALA A 75 -11.84 -8.81 12.61
CA ALA A 75 -12.64 -8.98 11.40
C ALA A 75 -12.89 -10.46 11.09
N GLU A 76 -11.88 -11.32 11.18
CA GLU A 76 -12.00 -12.77 10.96
C GLU A 76 -13.08 -13.41 11.85
N LYS A 77 -13.21 -12.96 13.10
CA LYS A 77 -14.24 -13.47 14.04
C LYS A 77 -15.67 -13.14 13.58
N GLU A 78 -15.85 -12.04 12.85
CA GLU A 78 -17.16 -11.66 12.29
C GLU A 78 -17.45 -12.41 10.98
N PHE A 79 -16.46 -13.05 10.36
CA PHE A 79 -16.59 -13.84 9.12
C PHE A 79 -16.17 -15.31 9.32
N PRO A 80 -16.90 -16.12 10.11
CA PRO A 80 -16.52 -17.52 10.38
C PRO A 80 -16.54 -18.43 9.15
N GLY A 81 -17.22 -18.02 8.07
CA GLY A 81 -17.21 -18.70 6.77
C GLY A 81 -16.07 -18.28 5.84
N GLY A 82 -15.20 -17.38 6.28
CA GLY A 82 -14.21 -16.70 5.46
C GLY A 82 -14.81 -15.49 4.72
N ASP A 83 -13.93 -14.56 4.36
CA ASP A 83 -14.25 -13.41 3.52
C ASP A 83 -13.02 -13.01 2.73
N TRP A 84 -13.18 -12.84 1.42
CA TRP A 84 -12.06 -12.56 0.53
C TRP A 84 -11.32 -11.27 0.91
N ASP A 85 -12.03 -10.22 1.30
CA ASP A 85 -11.40 -8.92 1.62
C ASP A 85 -10.61 -9.00 2.94
N VAL A 86 -11.08 -9.80 3.90
CA VAL A 86 -10.36 -10.07 5.15
C VAL A 86 -9.14 -10.96 4.90
N ASP A 87 -9.27 -12.01 4.08
CA ASP A 87 -8.15 -12.86 3.69
C ASP A 87 -7.10 -12.08 2.90
N PHE A 88 -7.53 -11.17 2.03
CA PHE A 88 -6.64 -10.26 1.33
C PHE A 88 -5.97 -9.29 2.30
N ALA A 89 -6.69 -8.72 3.27
CA ALA A 89 -6.08 -7.92 4.33
C ALA A 89 -5.00 -8.68 5.11
N ARG A 90 -5.24 -9.96 5.43
CA ARG A 90 -4.26 -10.87 6.05
C ARG A 90 -3.03 -11.07 5.15
N LEU A 91 -3.22 -11.33 3.85
CA LEU A 91 -2.12 -11.44 2.89
C LEU A 91 -1.24 -10.19 2.89
N ARG A 92 -1.86 -9.00 2.82
CA ARG A 92 -1.17 -7.70 2.82
C ARG A 92 -0.37 -7.49 4.11
N ASN A 93 -0.92 -7.87 5.25
CA ASN A 93 -0.22 -7.80 6.54
C ASN A 93 0.98 -8.74 6.56
N THR A 94 0.80 -10.01 6.17
CA THR A 94 1.88 -11.01 6.15
C THR A 94 3.01 -10.58 5.22
N TYR A 95 2.67 -10.14 4.00
CA TYR A 95 3.61 -9.55 3.05
C TYR A 95 4.41 -8.41 3.71
N ARG A 96 3.73 -7.41 4.29
CA ARG A 96 4.40 -6.28 4.97
C ARG A 96 5.34 -6.75 6.08
N ARG A 97 4.90 -7.67 6.95
CA ARG A 97 5.67 -8.13 8.11
C ARG A 97 6.91 -8.91 7.71
N LEU A 98 6.86 -9.65 6.62
CA LEU A 98 8.02 -10.33 6.06
C LEU A 98 8.95 -9.36 5.32
N LEU A 99 8.41 -8.27 4.75
CA LEU A 99 9.18 -7.28 4.01
C LEU A 99 9.87 -6.27 4.93
N VAL A 100 9.19 -5.81 5.98
CA VAL A 100 9.66 -4.77 6.90
C VAL A 100 9.99 -5.40 8.25
N VAL A 101 11.27 -5.66 8.49
CA VAL A 101 11.79 -6.25 9.74
C VAL A 101 12.62 -5.21 10.48
N ASP A 102 12.28 -4.94 11.74
CA ASP A 102 12.91 -3.91 12.57
C ASP A 102 12.95 -2.53 11.88
N GLY A 103 11.87 -2.21 11.16
CA GLY A 103 11.72 -0.95 10.42
C GLY A 103 12.55 -0.85 9.13
N ARG A 104 13.21 -1.93 8.71
CA ARG A 104 14.03 -1.98 7.48
C ARG A 104 13.43 -2.90 6.44
N LEU A 105 13.54 -2.51 5.17
CA LEU A 105 13.19 -3.37 4.05
C LEU A 105 14.17 -4.54 3.95
N ARG A 106 13.63 -5.74 3.79
CA ARG A 106 14.35 -6.99 3.55
C ARG A 106 13.89 -7.53 2.21
N LEU A 107 14.62 -7.23 1.15
CA LEU A 107 14.34 -7.74 -0.19
C LEU A 107 14.94 -9.14 -0.39
N GLY A 108 14.34 -9.92 -1.29
CA GLY A 108 14.78 -11.27 -1.61
C GLY A 108 14.44 -12.31 -0.54
N PRO A 109 14.75 -13.60 -0.81
CA PRO A 109 14.39 -14.70 0.08
C PRO A 109 15.35 -14.87 1.25
N ASP A 110 16.55 -14.28 1.16
CA ASP A 110 17.62 -14.49 2.13
C ASP A 110 17.23 -14.03 3.54
N GLY A 111 17.45 -14.92 4.52
CA GLY A 111 17.13 -14.69 5.92
C GLY A 111 15.64 -14.79 6.27
N LYS A 112 14.77 -15.12 5.32
CA LYS A 112 13.34 -15.38 5.56
C LYS A 112 13.08 -16.88 5.68
N ASP A 113 12.04 -17.24 6.43
CA ASP A 113 11.57 -18.63 6.52
C ASP A 113 11.00 -19.08 5.15
N PRO A 114 11.58 -20.12 4.50
CA PRO A 114 11.10 -20.60 3.21
C PRO A 114 9.65 -21.09 3.25
N GLU A 115 9.18 -21.67 4.36
CA GLU A 115 7.79 -22.14 4.45
C GLU A 115 6.82 -20.96 4.56
N ALA A 116 7.18 -19.92 5.30
CA ALA A 116 6.41 -18.68 5.36
C ALA A 116 6.29 -18.03 3.97
N LEU A 117 7.38 -18.00 3.19
CA LEU A 117 7.36 -17.48 1.82
C LEU A 117 6.50 -18.35 0.89
N ALA A 118 6.64 -19.66 0.97
CA ALA A 118 5.82 -20.58 0.18
C ALA A 118 4.34 -20.47 0.53
N SER A 119 4.01 -20.30 1.81
CA SER A 119 2.63 -20.07 2.26
C SER A 119 2.08 -18.75 1.72
N LEU A 120 2.85 -17.65 1.82
CA LEU A 120 2.44 -16.36 1.29
C LEU A 120 2.13 -16.42 -0.21
N LEU A 121 2.98 -17.08 -1.00
CA LEU A 121 2.78 -17.24 -2.44
C LEU A 121 1.53 -18.09 -2.75
N ARG A 122 1.34 -19.21 -2.03
CA ARG A 122 0.15 -20.07 -2.19
C ARG A 122 -1.14 -19.33 -1.84
N GLU A 123 -1.13 -18.53 -0.77
CA GLU A 123 -2.28 -17.72 -0.36
C GLU A 123 -2.62 -16.67 -1.41
N ALA A 124 -1.62 -15.94 -1.94
CA ALA A 124 -1.84 -14.97 -3.00
C ALA A 124 -2.41 -15.60 -4.27
N ALA A 125 -1.91 -16.77 -4.66
CA ALA A 125 -2.43 -17.52 -5.81
C ALA A 125 -3.87 -18.00 -5.57
N ALA A 126 -4.17 -18.51 -4.37
CA ALA A 126 -5.52 -18.93 -4.01
C ALA A 126 -6.51 -17.75 -4.01
N LEU A 127 -6.10 -16.58 -3.53
CA LEU A 127 -6.92 -15.36 -3.56
C LEU A 127 -7.19 -14.89 -4.99
N ARG A 128 -6.21 -14.98 -5.89
CA ARG A 128 -6.41 -14.70 -7.32
C ARG A 128 -7.41 -15.69 -7.93
N ASP A 129 -7.23 -16.98 -7.70
CA ASP A 129 -8.04 -18.03 -8.33
C ASP A 129 -9.47 -18.07 -7.78
N GLY A 130 -9.65 -17.68 -6.52
CA GLY A 130 -10.93 -17.58 -5.84
C GLY A 130 -11.55 -16.18 -5.82
N ALA A 131 -10.99 -15.22 -6.56
CA ALA A 131 -11.50 -13.85 -6.57
C ALA A 131 -12.95 -13.79 -7.08
N PRO A 132 -13.86 -13.07 -6.39
CA PRO A 132 -15.27 -13.04 -6.77
C PRO A 132 -15.56 -12.11 -7.97
N ASP A 133 -14.61 -11.25 -8.32
CA ASP A 133 -14.69 -10.33 -9.45
C ASP A 133 -13.29 -10.01 -10.01
N GLU A 134 -13.26 -9.40 -11.20
CA GLU A 134 -12.02 -9.08 -11.92
C GLU A 134 -11.17 -8.02 -11.20
N GLY A 135 -11.81 -7.09 -10.47
CA GLY A 135 -11.08 -6.07 -9.70
C GLY A 135 -10.29 -6.69 -8.55
N ARG A 136 -10.94 -7.54 -7.76
CA ARG A 136 -10.30 -8.33 -6.69
C ARG A 136 -9.25 -9.29 -7.24
N ARG A 137 -9.51 -9.92 -8.40
CA ARG A 137 -8.50 -10.71 -9.10
C ARG A 137 -7.27 -9.87 -9.45
N GLY A 138 -7.49 -8.67 -9.97
CA GLY A 138 -6.43 -7.70 -10.29
C GLY A 138 -5.60 -7.29 -9.07
N TRP A 139 -6.24 -7.06 -7.92
CA TRP A 139 -5.54 -6.78 -6.66
C TRP A 139 -4.71 -7.96 -6.15
N ALA A 140 -5.20 -9.20 -6.31
CA ALA A 140 -4.42 -10.39 -6.01
C ALA A 140 -3.23 -10.56 -6.97
N GLU A 141 -3.41 -10.29 -8.27
CA GLU A 141 -2.31 -10.24 -9.24
C GLU A 141 -1.28 -9.18 -8.87
N MET A 142 -1.70 -7.99 -8.45
CA MET A 142 -0.80 -6.95 -7.99
C MET A 142 0.08 -7.44 -6.84
N TYR A 143 -0.51 -8.12 -5.84
CA TYR A 143 0.26 -8.67 -4.72
C TYR A 143 1.11 -9.88 -5.10
N LEU A 144 0.70 -10.71 -6.06
CA LEU A 144 1.56 -11.73 -6.63
C LEU A 144 2.81 -11.10 -7.26
N GLY A 145 2.65 -10.01 -8.01
CA GLY A 145 3.77 -9.23 -8.52
C GLY A 145 4.69 -8.76 -7.40
N LEU A 146 4.14 -8.08 -6.39
CA LEU A 146 4.92 -7.59 -5.24
C LEU A 146 5.66 -8.70 -4.48
N ILE A 147 5.05 -9.87 -4.34
CA ILE A 147 5.65 -11.04 -3.68
C ILE A 147 6.81 -11.57 -4.53
N THR A 148 6.56 -11.83 -5.80
CA THR A 148 7.57 -12.31 -6.77
C THR A 148 8.78 -11.36 -6.83
N ASP A 149 8.51 -10.06 -6.86
CA ASP A 149 9.51 -9.00 -6.92
C ASP A 149 10.28 -8.90 -5.59
N ASN A 150 9.60 -8.56 -4.49
CA ASN A 150 10.26 -8.16 -3.25
C ASN A 150 10.67 -9.33 -2.35
N HIS A 151 9.97 -10.47 -2.42
CA HIS A 151 10.31 -11.63 -1.60
C HIS A 151 11.11 -12.69 -2.32
N PHE A 152 10.99 -12.80 -3.64
CA PHE A 152 11.74 -13.77 -4.43
C PHE A 152 12.84 -13.15 -5.29
N ALA A 153 12.94 -11.81 -5.35
CA ALA A 153 13.89 -11.08 -6.20
C ALA A 153 13.79 -11.52 -7.67
N ASP A 154 12.60 -11.96 -8.10
CA ASP A 154 12.35 -12.44 -9.45
C ASP A 154 11.84 -11.29 -10.33
N LEU A 155 12.79 -10.44 -10.70
CA LEU A 155 12.54 -9.24 -11.50
C LEU A 155 12.03 -9.58 -12.90
N ALA A 156 12.32 -10.78 -13.42
CA ALA A 156 11.92 -11.19 -14.75
C ALA A 156 10.43 -11.56 -14.83
N ASN A 157 9.88 -12.18 -13.78
CA ASN A 157 8.50 -12.66 -13.80
C ASN A 157 7.51 -11.66 -13.19
N ALA A 158 7.94 -10.79 -12.27
CA ALA A 158 7.09 -9.80 -11.62
C ALA A 158 6.31 -8.88 -12.59
N PRO A 159 6.89 -8.34 -13.69
CA PRO A 159 6.19 -7.45 -14.61
C PRO A 159 4.92 -8.04 -15.23
N SER A 160 4.88 -9.35 -15.44
CA SER A 160 3.71 -10.02 -16.02
C SER A 160 2.47 -9.94 -15.12
N HIS A 161 2.67 -9.96 -13.80
CA HIS A 161 1.63 -9.78 -12.81
C HIS A 161 1.14 -8.33 -12.76
N TYR A 162 2.05 -7.36 -12.73
CA TYR A 162 1.68 -5.94 -12.76
C TYR A 162 0.94 -5.55 -14.05
N ALA A 163 1.35 -6.08 -15.20
CA ALA A 163 0.64 -5.88 -16.46
C ALA A 163 -0.78 -6.49 -16.43
N SER A 164 -0.97 -7.62 -15.73
CA SER A 164 -2.28 -8.24 -15.54
C SER A 164 -3.16 -7.40 -14.61
N ALA A 165 -2.60 -6.89 -13.51
CA ALA A 165 -3.27 -5.97 -12.61
C ALA A 165 -3.70 -4.67 -13.33
N LEU A 166 -2.84 -4.09 -14.18
CA LEU A 166 -3.17 -2.89 -14.94
C LEU A 166 -4.34 -3.12 -15.90
N ARG A 167 -4.38 -4.26 -16.61
CA ARG A 167 -5.50 -4.60 -17.51
C ARG A 167 -6.82 -4.75 -16.74
N ALA A 168 -6.79 -5.40 -15.58
CA ALA A 168 -7.96 -5.52 -14.71
C ALA A 168 -8.43 -4.14 -14.24
N ALA A 169 -7.51 -3.28 -13.84
CA ALA A 169 -7.80 -1.91 -13.40
C ALA A 169 -8.45 -1.07 -14.50
N GLU A 170 -7.92 -1.10 -15.72
CA GLU A 170 -8.45 -0.35 -16.87
C GLU A 170 -9.82 -0.88 -17.31
N SER A 171 -10.06 -2.19 -17.15
CA SER A 171 -11.36 -2.80 -17.47
C SER A 171 -12.43 -2.50 -16.40
N GLY A 172 -12.01 -2.38 -15.14
CA GLY A 172 -12.90 -2.15 -13.99
C GLY A 172 -13.02 -0.70 -13.53
N ASP A 173 -12.33 0.25 -14.17
CA ASP A 173 -12.20 1.66 -13.76
C ASP A 173 -11.71 1.81 -12.30
N ASP A 174 -10.67 1.04 -11.93
CA ASP A 174 -10.01 1.12 -10.62
C ASP A 174 -8.73 1.97 -10.72
N PRO A 175 -8.79 3.29 -10.41
CA PRO A 175 -7.62 4.17 -10.53
C PRO A 175 -6.51 3.84 -9.52
N LEU A 176 -6.84 3.19 -8.40
CA LEU A 176 -5.86 2.85 -7.37
C LEU A 176 -5.03 1.64 -7.79
N LEU A 177 -5.68 0.60 -8.32
CA LEU A 177 -4.98 -0.55 -8.87
C LEU A 177 -4.13 -0.16 -10.07
N ALA A 178 -4.66 0.68 -10.98
CA ALA A 178 -3.92 1.18 -12.12
C ALA A 178 -2.68 1.98 -11.68
N ARG A 179 -2.83 2.84 -10.65
CA ARG A 179 -1.70 3.57 -10.06
C ARG A 179 -0.62 2.62 -9.56
N GLU A 180 -0.96 1.63 -8.73
CA GLU A 180 0.03 0.71 -8.16
C GLU A 180 0.74 -0.10 -9.24
N ALA A 181 0.00 -0.63 -10.21
CA ALA A 181 0.60 -1.37 -11.32
C ALA A 181 1.56 -0.50 -12.14
N LEU A 182 1.18 0.75 -12.47
CA LEU A 182 2.03 1.68 -13.21
C LEU A 182 3.27 2.12 -12.44
N ARG A 183 3.15 2.30 -11.11
CA ARG A 183 4.29 2.60 -10.24
C ARG A 183 5.35 1.52 -10.40
N HIS A 184 4.98 0.27 -10.14
CA HIS A 184 5.93 -0.84 -10.16
C HIS A 184 6.42 -1.15 -11.57
N LEU A 185 5.56 -1.09 -12.58
CA LEU A 185 5.99 -1.19 -13.98
C LEU A 185 7.02 -0.11 -14.37
N GLY A 186 6.90 1.11 -13.82
CA GLY A 186 7.90 2.16 -14.04
C GLY A 186 9.22 1.92 -13.30
N ASP A 187 9.21 1.27 -12.12
CA ASP A 187 10.44 0.83 -11.43
C ASP A 187 11.24 -0.13 -12.34
N HIS A 188 10.55 -1.09 -12.97
CA HIS A 188 11.18 -2.03 -13.90
C HIS A 188 11.70 -1.36 -15.19
N ASP A 189 11.00 -0.36 -15.72
CA ASP A 189 11.52 0.40 -16.87
C ASP A 189 12.75 1.23 -16.50
N HIS A 190 12.76 1.83 -15.31
CA HIS A 190 13.89 2.59 -14.77
C HIS A 190 15.12 1.70 -14.59
N ASP A 191 14.96 0.54 -13.95
CA ASP A 191 16.03 -0.45 -13.78
C ASP A 191 16.58 -0.97 -15.13
N ALA A 192 15.73 -1.03 -16.16
CA ALA A 192 16.13 -1.37 -17.53
C ALA A 192 16.80 -0.21 -18.30
N GLY A 193 16.85 0.98 -17.71
CA GLY A 193 17.40 2.20 -18.31
C GLY A 193 16.45 2.93 -19.28
N ASP A 194 15.19 2.51 -19.38
CA ASP A 194 14.15 3.19 -20.17
C ASP A 194 13.50 4.31 -19.33
N HIS A 195 14.27 5.36 -19.06
CA HIS A 195 13.86 6.47 -18.21
C HIS A 195 12.67 7.25 -18.79
N ASP A 196 12.50 7.28 -20.12
CA ASP A 196 11.39 7.97 -20.77
C ASP A 196 10.06 7.23 -20.51
N LEU A 197 10.07 5.89 -20.62
CA LEU A 197 8.90 5.08 -20.32
C LEU A 197 8.58 5.07 -18.82
N ALA A 198 9.61 4.96 -17.97
CA ALA A 198 9.46 5.09 -16.51
C ALA A 198 8.79 6.43 -16.14
N LEU A 199 9.25 7.54 -16.75
CA LEU A 199 8.69 8.86 -16.52
C LEU A 199 7.22 8.96 -16.91
N ASP A 200 6.82 8.41 -18.06
CA ASP A 200 5.42 8.39 -18.51
C ASP A 200 4.54 7.61 -17.51
N ARG A 201 4.95 6.38 -17.17
CA ARG A 201 4.22 5.54 -16.21
C ARG A 201 4.11 6.20 -14.84
N TRP A 202 5.20 6.75 -14.32
CA TRP A 202 5.21 7.39 -13.00
C TRP A 202 4.38 8.68 -12.97
N ARG A 203 4.37 9.49 -14.04
CA ARG A 203 3.47 10.65 -14.14
C ARG A 203 2.00 10.24 -14.18
N ARG A 204 1.67 9.18 -14.92
CA ARG A 204 0.31 8.63 -14.95
C ARG A 204 -0.10 8.11 -13.58
N ALA A 205 0.77 7.37 -12.89
CA ALA A 205 0.56 6.91 -11.52
C ALA A 205 0.33 8.08 -10.54
N THR A 206 1.14 9.16 -10.62
CA THR A 206 0.94 10.37 -9.81
C THR A 206 -0.42 11.00 -10.07
N THR A 207 -0.83 11.11 -11.33
CA THR A 207 -2.11 11.71 -11.72
C THR A 207 -3.29 10.90 -11.18
N LEU A 208 -3.24 9.58 -11.31
CA LEU A 208 -4.27 8.69 -10.79
C LEU A 208 -4.38 8.76 -9.26
N GLY A 209 -3.24 8.75 -8.55
CA GLY A 209 -3.20 8.90 -7.09
C GLY A 209 -3.78 10.22 -6.60
N ALA A 210 -3.39 11.32 -7.26
CA ALA A 210 -3.91 12.64 -6.94
C ALA A 210 -5.42 12.74 -7.20
N GLY A 211 -5.89 12.19 -8.32
CA GLY A 211 -7.32 12.14 -8.66
C GLY A 211 -8.15 11.31 -7.67
N ALA A 212 -7.59 10.22 -7.14
CA ALA A 212 -8.23 9.38 -6.14
C ALA A 212 -8.07 9.89 -4.69
N GLY A 213 -7.38 11.01 -4.48
CA GLY A 213 -7.19 11.61 -3.15
C GLY A 213 -6.22 10.86 -2.22
N THR A 214 -5.38 9.97 -2.75
CA THR A 214 -4.44 9.17 -1.94
C THR A 214 -3.21 10.00 -1.57
N VAL A 215 -3.29 10.82 -0.52
CA VAL A 215 -2.24 11.80 -0.22
C VAL A 215 -0.89 11.12 0.09
N PRO A 216 -0.79 10.16 1.05
CA PRO A 216 0.49 9.50 1.32
C PRO A 216 1.03 8.71 0.12
N GLY A 217 0.15 8.05 -0.63
CA GLY A 217 0.53 7.32 -1.85
C GLY A 217 1.01 8.23 -2.98
N THR A 218 0.38 9.39 -3.16
CA THR A 218 0.80 10.36 -4.18
C THR A 218 2.17 10.94 -3.84
N LEU A 219 2.41 11.25 -2.57
CA LEU A 219 3.71 11.72 -2.09
C LEU A 219 4.81 10.67 -2.26
N SER A 220 4.52 9.38 -1.95
CA SER A 220 5.48 8.29 -2.19
C SER A 220 5.77 8.06 -3.68
N GLN A 221 4.79 8.33 -4.55
CA GLN A 221 4.99 8.31 -5.99
C GLN A 221 5.84 9.48 -6.49
N GLN A 222 5.62 10.68 -5.96
CA GLN A 222 6.41 11.86 -6.33
C GLN A 222 7.87 11.74 -5.91
N LEU A 223 8.19 10.94 -4.89
CA LEU A 223 9.58 10.65 -4.53
C LEU A 223 10.34 9.94 -5.67
N LEU A 224 9.66 9.07 -6.43
CA LEU A 224 10.26 8.43 -7.61
C LEU A 224 10.50 9.45 -8.74
N LEU A 225 9.62 10.45 -8.89
CA LEU A 225 9.89 11.56 -9.83
C LEU A 225 11.09 12.41 -9.40
N ALA A 226 11.35 12.54 -8.09
CA ALA A 226 12.55 13.21 -7.60
C ALA A 226 13.82 12.39 -7.92
N VAL A 227 13.75 11.06 -7.89
CA VAL A 227 14.83 10.16 -8.33
C VAL A 227 15.14 10.40 -9.81
N LEU A 228 14.15 10.36 -10.72
CA LEU A 228 14.38 10.64 -12.14
C LEU A 228 14.94 12.04 -12.40
N ALA A 229 14.50 13.05 -11.64
CA ALA A 229 15.05 14.39 -11.76
C ALA A 229 16.56 14.39 -11.43
N ARG A 230 16.97 13.68 -10.38
CA ARG A 230 18.39 13.53 -10.03
C ARG A 230 19.16 12.74 -11.09
N ASP A 231 18.63 11.64 -11.58
CA ASP A 231 19.29 10.78 -12.58
C ASP A 231 19.48 11.50 -13.92
N SER A 232 18.58 12.44 -14.26
CA SER A 232 18.70 13.31 -15.42
C SER A 232 19.55 14.56 -15.20
N GLY A 233 20.12 14.74 -14.00
CA GLY A 233 20.99 15.86 -13.64
C GLY A 233 20.28 17.12 -13.12
N ASP A 234 18.96 17.09 -12.96
CA ASP A 234 18.17 18.17 -12.32
C ASP A 234 18.15 18.03 -10.79
N GLU A 235 19.32 18.23 -10.17
CA GLU A 235 19.46 18.17 -8.71
C GLU A 235 18.60 19.24 -8.00
N ALA A 236 18.39 20.40 -8.63
CA ALA A 236 17.57 21.46 -8.06
C ALA A 236 16.09 21.03 -7.98
N GLY A 237 15.55 20.44 -9.06
CA GLY A 237 14.20 19.89 -9.11
C GLY A 237 14.02 18.72 -8.14
N ALA A 238 14.99 17.79 -8.09
CA ALA A 238 14.97 16.67 -7.17
C ALA A 238 14.87 17.13 -5.70
N ARG A 239 15.71 18.09 -5.29
CA ARG A 239 15.70 18.62 -3.92
C ARG A 239 14.43 19.41 -3.60
N ALA A 240 13.90 20.16 -4.56
CA ALA A 240 12.64 20.90 -4.38
C ALA A 240 11.47 19.94 -4.14
N LEU A 241 11.34 18.89 -4.97
CA LEU A 241 10.32 17.86 -4.82
C LEU A 241 10.42 17.14 -3.49
N ALA A 242 11.61 16.62 -3.14
CA ALA A 242 11.81 15.88 -1.91
C ALA A 242 11.57 16.73 -0.65
N THR A 243 11.90 18.03 -0.68
CA THR A 243 11.61 18.96 0.42
C THR A 243 10.10 19.11 0.64
N GLU A 244 9.33 19.29 -0.44
CA GLU A 244 7.88 19.40 -0.36
C GLU A 244 7.24 18.08 0.09
N ILE A 245 7.76 16.94 -0.36
CA ILE A 245 7.31 15.61 0.08
C ILE A 245 7.51 15.46 1.59
N ALA A 246 8.70 15.78 2.12
CA ALA A 246 8.98 15.70 3.54
C ALA A 246 8.01 16.58 4.35
N ARG A 247 7.81 17.82 3.92
CA ARG A 247 6.91 18.79 4.57
C ARG A 247 5.46 18.29 4.62
N TRP A 248 4.94 17.77 3.51
CA TRP A 248 3.57 17.26 3.46
C TRP A 248 3.41 15.94 4.21
N ALA A 249 4.38 15.03 4.12
CA ALA A 249 4.37 13.78 4.86
C ALA A 249 4.30 14.01 6.37
N GLU A 250 5.04 15.00 6.90
CA GLU A 250 4.93 15.42 8.30
C GLU A 250 3.55 15.98 8.63
N ALA A 251 3.00 16.85 7.78
CA ALA A 251 1.69 17.47 7.98
C ALA A 251 0.53 16.47 7.99
N VAL A 252 0.66 15.34 7.28
CA VAL A 252 -0.37 14.28 7.26
C VAL A 252 -0.07 13.11 8.19
N GLY A 253 0.99 13.18 9.00
CA GLY A 253 1.31 12.13 9.96
C GLY A 253 1.85 10.84 9.31
N ALA A 254 2.60 10.96 8.21
CA ALA A 254 3.29 9.85 7.54
C ALA A 254 4.82 9.88 7.82
N PRO A 255 5.26 9.63 9.06
CA PRO A 255 6.67 9.79 9.48
C PRO A 255 7.66 8.90 8.71
N ARG A 256 7.26 7.70 8.26
CA ARG A 256 8.16 6.85 7.45
C ARG A 256 8.46 7.49 6.10
N LEU A 257 7.44 8.06 5.45
CA LEU A 257 7.62 8.75 4.18
C LEU A 257 8.43 10.06 4.35
N ALA A 258 8.20 10.79 5.44
CA ALA A 258 9.00 11.96 5.78
C ALA A 258 10.48 11.59 5.99
N ALA A 259 10.76 10.45 6.64
CA ALA A 259 12.12 9.94 6.81
C ALA A 259 12.75 9.57 5.46
N GLN A 260 12.06 8.83 4.61
CA GLN A 260 12.54 8.48 3.26
C GLN A 260 12.90 9.71 2.42
N ALA A 261 12.05 10.74 2.42
CA ALA A 261 12.33 11.98 1.70
C ALA A 261 13.54 12.73 2.28
N ARG A 262 13.73 12.72 3.61
CA ARG A 262 14.91 13.30 4.28
C ARG A 262 16.19 12.50 3.97
N ASP A 263 16.11 11.18 3.93
CA ASP A 263 17.24 10.32 3.58
C ASP A 263 17.64 10.55 2.10
N PHE A 264 16.67 10.73 1.21
CA PHE A 264 16.93 11.12 -0.19
C PHE A 264 17.62 12.47 -0.32
N LEU A 265 17.22 13.45 0.48
CA LEU A 265 17.91 14.75 0.56
C LEU A 265 19.33 14.62 1.11
N ALA A 266 19.60 13.60 1.92
CA ALA A 266 20.93 13.27 2.43
C ALA A 266 21.75 12.40 1.46
N GLY A 267 21.22 12.07 0.28
CA GLY A 267 21.90 11.34 -0.78
C GLY A 267 21.65 9.83 -0.79
N VAL A 268 20.71 9.32 0.02
CA VAL A 268 20.28 7.91 -0.08
C VAL A 268 19.36 7.76 -1.27
N ASP A 269 19.70 6.86 -2.20
CA ASP A 269 18.79 6.51 -3.28
C ASP A 269 17.71 5.53 -2.78
N PRO A 270 16.41 5.88 -2.80
CA PRO A 270 15.33 5.02 -2.35
C PRO A 270 15.01 3.88 -3.33
N THR A 271 15.51 3.91 -4.57
CA THR A 271 15.38 2.81 -5.53
C THR A 271 16.60 1.89 -5.53
N ALA A 272 17.72 2.32 -4.93
CA ALA A 272 18.91 1.49 -4.86
C ALA A 272 18.65 0.20 -4.07
N PRO A 273 19.17 -0.96 -4.55
CA PRO A 273 19.12 -2.18 -3.77
C PRO A 273 19.87 -2.01 -2.44
N PRO A 274 19.46 -2.72 -1.37
CA PRO A 274 20.17 -2.68 -0.10
C PRO A 274 21.65 -3.03 -0.33
N SER A 275 22.56 -2.19 0.18
CA SER A 275 23.99 -2.45 0.07
C SER A 275 24.34 -3.82 0.68
N GLU A 276 25.00 -4.70 -0.08
CA GLU A 276 25.58 -5.97 0.37
C GLU A 276 26.74 -5.71 1.36
N ASN A 277 26.46 -5.15 2.53
CA ASN A 277 27.47 -4.93 3.56
C ASN A 277 26.98 -5.50 4.89
N GLY A 278 27.41 -6.74 5.18
CA GLY A 278 27.30 -7.35 6.49
C GLY A 278 27.36 -8.88 6.49
N SER A 279 28.48 -9.46 6.03
CA SER A 279 28.96 -10.76 6.55
C SER A 279 29.86 -10.52 7.75
#